data_AF-A0A090VGX8-F1
#
_entry.id   AF-A0A090VGX8-F1
#
_cell.length_a   1.000
_cell.length_b   1.000
_cell.length_c   1.000
_cell.angle_alpha   90.00
_cell.angle_beta   90.00
_cell.angle_gamma   90.00
#
_symmetry.space_group_name_H-M   'P 1'
#
loop_
_entity.id
_entity.type
_entity.pdbx_description
1 polymer ?
#
loop_
_entity_poly.entity_id
_entity_poly.type
_entity_poly.pdbx_seq_one_letter_code
_entity_poly.pdbx_strand_id
1 'polypeptide(L)'
;MARCFILIAIIVFGIVSVAKVKQAQNSYATFKEAFTAYFITVALGLLISTLVSYILFNFIDPEAATALKEITIEKTVQMMEGFNSPTDIIDQTVENMEAQNNYSLANIAKGLAGYLVMFSIIGLIVAAAMKKKEP
;
A
#
# COMPACT_ATOMS: atom_id res chain seq x y z
N MET A 1 4.40 14.73 -2.01
CA MET A 1 5.51 14.36 -2.92
C MET A 1 6.13 13.00 -2.58
N ALA A 2 6.55 12.76 -1.32
CA ALA A 2 7.17 11.48 -0.89
C ALA A 2 6.30 10.22 -1.09
N ARG A 3 4.97 10.33 -0.91
CA ARG A 3 4.03 9.22 -1.10
C ARG A 3 4.03 8.68 -2.54
N CYS A 4 4.09 9.56 -3.54
CA CYS A 4 4.12 9.17 -4.95
C CYS A 4 5.42 8.45 -5.31
N PHE A 5 6.55 8.88 -4.74
CA PHE A 5 7.84 8.23 -4.96
C PHE A 5 7.84 6.77 -4.51
N ILE A 6 7.28 6.48 -3.33
CA ILE A 6 7.17 5.11 -2.81
C ILE A 6 6.30 4.23 -3.73
N LEU A 7 5.17 4.75 -4.21
CA LEU A 7 4.29 4.01 -5.12
C LEU A 7 5.01 3.67 -6.44
N ILE A 8 5.74 4.63 -7.00
CA ILE A 8 6.53 4.41 -8.22
C ILE A 8 7.61 3.36 -7.97
N ALA A 9 8.32 3.44 -6.83
CA ALA A 9 9.36 2.47 -6.48
C ALA A 9 8.80 1.03 -6.41
N ILE A 10 7.64 0.83 -5.80
CA ILE A 10 6.98 -0.50 -5.73
C ILE A 10 6.70 -1.04 -7.13
N ILE A 11 6.17 -0.19 -8.03
CA ILE A 11 5.89 -0.59 -9.41
C ILE A 11 7.19 -0.97 -10.15
N VAL A 12 8.25 -0.17 -9.98
CA VAL A 12 9.56 -0.44 -10.58
C VAL A 12 10.13 -1.77 -10.09
N PHE A 13 10.07 -2.06 -8.79
CA PHE A 13 10.49 -3.36 -8.25
C PHE A 13 9.69 -4.52 -8.83
N GLY A 14 8.37 -4.36 -8.99
CA GLY A 14 7.52 -5.35 -9.66
C GLY A 14 7.96 -5.59 -11.11
N ILE A 15 8.20 -4.52 -11.90
CA ILE A 15 8.66 -4.62 -13.29
C ILE A 15 10.03 -5.30 -13.38
N VAL A 16 10.96 -4.95 -12.49
CA VAL A 16 12.30 -5.56 -12.42
C VAL A 16 12.20 -7.06 -12.11
N SER A 17 11.27 -7.47 -11.25
CA SER A 17 11.02 -8.89 -10.98
C SER A 17 10.60 -9.64 -12.25
N VAL A 18 9.66 -9.08 -13.03
CA VAL A 18 9.26 -9.65 -14.33
C VAL A 18 10.44 -9.73 -15.30
N ALA A 19 11.25 -8.68 -15.39
CA ALA A 19 12.42 -8.65 -16.26
C ALA A 19 13.43 -9.76 -15.89
N LYS A 20 13.66 -9.98 -14.60
CA LYS A 20 14.56 -11.05 -14.11
C LYS A 20 14.02 -12.44 -14.42
N VAL A 21 12.72 -12.68 -14.21
CA VAL A 21 12.09 -13.97 -14.57
C VAL A 21 12.22 -14.23 -16.07
N LYS A 22 11.96 -13.22 -16.90
CA LYS A 22 12.16 -13.31 -18.35
C LYS A 22 13.61 -13.65 -18.70
N GLN A 23 14.57 -12.97 -18.10
CA GLN A 23 15.99 -13.23 -18.36
C GLN A 23 16.38 -14.67 -18.03
N ALA A 24 15.87 -15.22 -16.93
CA ALA A 24 16.08 -16.61 -16.54
C ALA A 24 15.42 -17.63 -17.48
N GLN A 25 14.40 -17.22 -18.24
CA GLN A 25 13.63 -18.03 -19.17
C GLN A 25 13.95 -17.69 -20.64
N ASN A 26 15.22 -17.40 -20.97
CA ASN A 26 15.66 -17.07 -22.33
C ASN A 26 14.91 -15.88 -22.98
N SER A 27 14.53 -14.89 -22.17
CA SER A 27 13.71 -13.72 -22.53
C SER A 27 12.24 -14.00 -22.84
N TYR A 28 11.75 -15.19 -22.50
CA TYR A 28 10.33 -15.57 -22.59
C TYR A 28 9.67 -15.51 -21.22
N ALA A 29 8.38 -15.21 -21.21
CA ALA A 29 7.51 -15.36 -20.05
C ALA A 29 6.06 -15.30 -20.54
N THR A 30 5.28 -16.30 -20.19
CA THR A 30 3.83 -16.26 -20.39
C THR A 30 3.22 -15.12 -19.55
N PHE A 31 2.00 -14.71 -19.92
CA PHE A 31 1.26 -13.71 -19.15
C PHE A 31 1.13 -14.10 -17.67
N LYS A 32 0.86 -15.38 -17.39
CA LYS A 32 0.73 -15.91 -16.03
C LYS A 32 2.05 -15.77 -15.26
N GLU A 33 3.17 -16.12 -15.86
CA GLU A 33 4.50 -16.01 -15.22
C GLU A 33 4.86 -14.56 -14.94
N ALA A 34 4.65 -13.67 -15.92
CA ALA A 34 4.90 -12.23 -15.75
C ALA A 34 4.01 -11.63 -14.65
N PHE A 35 2.72 -11.94 -14.64
CA PHE A 35 1.81 -11.46 -13.60
C PHE A 35 2.19 -12.02 -12.22
N THR A 36 2.48 -13.33 -12.14
CA THR A 36 2.85 -13.98 -10.87
C THR A 36 4.15 -13.40 -10.31
N ALA A 37 5.16 -13.19 -11.15
CA ALA A 37 6.43 -12.59 -10.76
C ALA A 37 6.22 -11.19 -10.18
N TYR A 38 5.45 -10.34 -10.89
CA TYR A 38 5.10 -9.01 -10.40
C TYR A 38 4.33 -9.08 -9.07
N PHE A 39 3.22 -9.83 -9.06
CA PHE A 39 2.28 -9.85 -7.96
C PHE A 39 2.90 -10.39 -6.68
N ILE A 40 3.64 -11.49 -6.74
CA ILE A 40 4.27 -12.08 -5.55
C ILE A 40 5.35 -11.16 -4.99
N THR A 41 6.16 -10.52 -5.83
CA THR A 41 7.16 -9.56 -5.36
C THR A 41 6.52 -8.38 -4.63
N VAL A 42 5.48 -7.78 -5.21
CA VAL A 42 4.77 -6.66 -4.58
C VAL A 42 4.04 -7.12 -3.32
N ALA A 43 3.34 -8.25 -3.36
CA ALA A 43 2.59 -8.79 -2.22
C ALA A 43 3.49 -9.08 -1.02
N LEU A 44 4.66 -9.69 -1.24
CA LEU A 44 5.63 -9.93 -0.17
C LEU A 44 6.18 -8.62 0.41
N GLY A 45 6.53 -7.65 -0.44
CA GLY A 45 7.00 -6.34 0.04
C GLY A 45 5.96 -5.63 0.91
N LEU A 46 4.70 -5.63 0.48
CA LEU A 46 3.60 -5.06 1.25
C LEU A 46 3.33 -5.83 2.54
N LEU A 47 3.35 -7.16 2.51
CA LEU A 47 3.19 -8.01 3.69
C LEU A 47 4.27 -7.74 4.72
N ILE A 48 5.55 -7.70 4.32
CA ILE A 48 6.67 -7.42 5.23
C ILE A 48 6.53 -6.03 5.83
N SER A 49 6.27 -5.00 5.00
CA SER A 49 6.10 -3.62 5.50
C SER A 49 4.94 -3.53 6.50
N THR A 50 3.85 -4.22 6.23
CA THR A 50 2.65 -4.26 7.07
C THR A 50 2.92 -4.97 8.39
N LEU A 51 3.61 -6.12 8.36
CA LEU A 51 3.99 -6.88 9.55
C LEU A 51 4.93 -6.07 10.45
N VAL A 52 5.94 -5.41 9.87
CA VAL A 52 6.84 -4.54 10.63
C VAL A 52 6.06 -3.41 11.29
N SER A 53 5.16 -2.75 10.56
CA SER A 53 4.32 -1.68 11.12
C SER A 53 3.40 -2.20 12.23
N TYR A 54 2.80 -3.38 12.05
CA TYR A 54 1.94 -4.00 13.06
C TYR A 54 2.71 -4.31 14.34
N ILE A 55 3.87 -4.95 14.23
CA ILE A 55 4.72 -5.29 15.37
C ILE A 55 5.18 -4.03 16.08
N LEU A 56 5.63 -3.02 15.33
CA LEU A 56 6.09 -1.75 15.89
C LEU A 56 5.00 -1.09 16.74
N PHE A 57 3.82 -0.87 16.17
CA PHE A 57 2.76 -0.08 16.82
C PHE A 57 1.85 -0.85 17.77
N ASN A 58 1.94 -2.19 17.82
CA ASN A 58 1.16 -2.99 18.79
C ASN A 58 2.02 -3.59 19.91
N PHE A 59 3.33 -3.77 19.71
CA PHE A 59 4.18 -4.49 20.68
C PHE A 59 5.44 -3.74 21.10
N ILE A 60 6.06 -2.96 20.21
CA ILE A 60 7.33 -2.28 20.51
C ILE A 60 7.09 -0.88 21.07
N ASP A 61 6.28 -0.09 20.38
CA ASP A 61 5.97 1.31 20.71
C ASP A 61 4.48 1.61 20.43
N PRO A 62 3.58 1.11 21.29
CA PRO A 62 2.14 1.38 21.18
C PRO A 62 1.79 2.83 21.50
N GLU A 63 2.61 3.55 22.27
CA GLU A 63 2.38 4.97 22.58
C GLU A 63 2.55 5.85 21.33
N ALA A 64 3.54 5.54 20.48
CA ALA A 64 3.68 6.21 19.19
C ALA A 64 2.45 6.04 18.29
N ALA A 65 1.75 4.90 18.37
CA ALA A 65 0.53 4.68 17.61
C ALA A 65 -0.58 5.66 18.00
N THR A 66 -0.74 5.89 19.30
CA THR A 66 -1.70 6.85 19.87
C THR A 66 -1.30 8.29 19.53
N ALA A 67 -0.02 8.64 19.75
CA ALA A 67 0.49 9.98 19.43
C ALA A 67 0.34 10.32 17.94
N LEU A 68 0.65 9.37 17.04
CA LEU A 68 0.45 9.56 15.61
C LEU A 68 -1.02 9.74 15.24
N LYS A 69 -1.93 9.05 15.92
CA LYS A 69 -3.37 9.22 15.71
C LYS A 69 -3.83 10.62 16.09
N GLU A 70 -3.44 11.10 17.28
CA GLU A 70 -3.76 12.46 17.75
C GLU A 70 -3.21 13.53 16.80
N ILE A 71 -1.93 13.43 16.40
CA ILE A 71 -1.33 14.33 15.42
C ILE A 71 -2.09 14.30 14.09
N THR A 72 -2.52 13.11 13.64
CA THR A 72 -3.28 12.98 12.39
C THR A 72 -4.64 13.66 12.49
N ILE A 73 -5.34 13.51 13.63
CA ILE A 73 -6.60 14.21 13.90
C ILE A 73 -6.38 15.72 13.89
N GLU A 74 -5.41 16.22 14.65
CA GLU A 74 -5.09 17.65 14.74
C GLU A 74 -4.79 18.26 13.37
N LYS A 75 -3.96 17.58 12.56
CA LYS A 75 -3.62 18.04 11.20
C LYS A 75 -4.82 18.00 10.26
N THR A 76 -5.72 17.05 10.44
CA THR A 76 -6.95 16.96 9.64
C THR A 76 -7.91 18.09 10.00
N VAL A 77 -8.09 18.38 11.30
CA VAL A 77 -8.89 19.52 11.79
C VAL A 77 -8.33 20.83 11.24
N GLN A 78 -7.02 21.08 11.42
CA GLN A 78 -6.36 22.30 10.91
C GLN A 78 -6.55 22.47 9.39
N MET A 79 -6.51 21.37 8.64
CA MET A 79 -6.78 21.40 7.21
C MET A 79 -8.23 21.78 6.93
N MET A 80 -9.20 21.13 7.57
CA MET A 80 -10.63 21.38 7.37
C MET A 80 -11.04 22.80 7.76
N GLU A 81 -10.53 23.32 8.88
CA GLU A 81 -10.68 24.71 9.30
C GLU A 81 -10.10 25.66 8.25
N GLY A 82 -8.91 25.36 7.71
CA GLY A 82 -8.31 26.12 6.62
C GLY A 82 -9.14 26.14 5.33
N PHE A 83 -9.98 25.13 5.12
CA PHE A 83 -10.97 25.07 4.03
C PHE A 83 -12.33 25.69 4.40
N ASN A 84 -12.48 26.28 5.59
CA ASN A 84 -13.74 26.81 6.13
C ASN A 84 -14.86 25.76 6.18
N SER A 85 -14.50 24.52 6.52
CA SER A 85 -15.50 23.45 6.70
C SER A 85 -16.40 23.76 7.91
N PRO A 86 -17.70 23.43 7.86
CA PRO A 86 -18.60 23.61 8.99
C PRO A 86 -18.15 22.82 10.23
N THR A 87 -18.31 23.40 11.42
CA THR A 87 -17.87 22.80 12.69
C THR A 87 -18.51 21.44 12.95
N ASP A 88 -19.79 21.27 12.60
CA ASP A 88 -20.52 20.01 12.73
C ASP A 88 -19.90 18.87 11.89
N ILE A 89 -19.38 19.20 10.70
CA ILE A 89 -18.69 18.24 9.84
C ILE A 89 -17.29 17.91 10.37
N ILE A 90 -16.60 18.90 10.95
CA ILE A 90 -15.31 18.69 11.61
C ILE A 90 -15.49 17.75 12.80
N ASP A 91 -16.45 18.03 13.69
CA ASP A 91 -16.72 17.23 14.88
C ASP A 91 -17.07 15.77 14.52
N GLN A 92 -17.96 15.57 13.55
CA GLN A 92 -18.28 14.23 13.05
C GLN A 92 -17.05 13.51 12.48
N THR A 93 -16.16 14.23 11.80
CA THR A 93 -14.94 13.62 11.25
C THR A 93 -13.99 13.20 12.37
N VAL A 94 -13.81 14.04 13.39
CA VAL A 94 -12.99 13.74 14.57
C VAL A 94 -13.53 12.52 15.29
N GLU A 95 -14.83 12.46 15.58
CA GLU A 95 -15.47 11.32 16.25
C GLU A 95 -15.24 10.01 15.47
N ASN A 96 -15.37 10.06 14.14
CA ASN A 96 -15.09 8.92 13.27
C ASN A 96 -13.62 8.49 13.27
N MET A 97 -12.68 9.43 13.37
CA MET A 97 -11.25 9.14 13.45
C MET A 97 -10.87 8.57 14.83
N GLU A 98 -11.47 9.08 15.91
CA GLU A 98 -11.29 8.57 17.28
C GLU A 98 -11.85 7.16 17.43
N ALA A 99 -12.97 6.83 16.79
CA ALA A 99 -13.53 5.48 16.79
C ALA A 99 -12.67 4.46 16.00
N GLN A 100 -11.81 4.92 15.09
CA GLN A 100 -11.00 4.03 14.26
C GLN A 100 -9.73 3.56 14.97
N ASN A 101 -9.51 2.24 14.97
CA ASN A 101 -8.24 1.63 15.33
C ASN A 101 -7.44 1.27 14.06
N ASN A 102 -6.63 2.22 13.58
CA ASN A 102 -5.86 2.10 12.34
C ASN A 102 -4.87 0.92 12.35
N TYR A 103 -4.38 0.53 13.53
CA TYR A 103 -3.39 -0.54 13.69
C TYR A 103 -3.99 -1.87 14.15
N SER A 104 -5.33 -1.97 14.20
CA SER A 104 -6.01 -3.24 14.43
C SER A 104 -5.78 -4.20 13.26
N LEU A 105 -5.72 -5.51 13.58
CA LEU A 105 -5.49 -6.56 12.58
C LEU A 105 -6.50 -6.50 11.42
N ALA A 106 -7.77 -6.23 11.71
CA ALA A 106 -8.83 -6.14 10.71
C ALA A 106 -8.62 -4.96 9.74
N ASN A 107 -8.28 -3.77 10.25
CA ASN A 107 -8.07 -2.59 9.41
C ASN A 107 -6.77 -2.69 8.62
N ILE A 108 -5.73 -3.26 9.22
CA ILE A 108 -4.49 -3.60 8.52
C ILE A 108 -4.74 -4.57 7.37
N ALA A 109 -5.49 -5.65 7.62
CA ALA A 109 -5.82 -6.63 6.59
C ALA A 109 -6.66 -6.01 5.45
N LYS A 110 -7.65 -5.18 5.78
CA LYS A 110 -8.43 -4.42 4.79
C LYS A 110 -7.56 -3.50 3.95
N GLY A 111 -6.65 -2.76 4.60
CA GLY A 111 -5.71 -1.87 3.92
C GLY A 111 -4.80 -2.62 2.96
N LEU A 112 -4.20 -3.72 3.44
CA LEU A 112 -3.36 -4.61 2.61
C LEU A 112 -4.14 -5.16 1.41
N ALA A 113 -5.37 -5.65 1.61
CA ALA A 113 -6.21 -6.15 0.52
C ALA A 113 -6.51 -5.05 -0.52
N GLY A 114 -6.82 -3.83 -0.07
CA GLY A 114 -7.00 -2.68 -0.96
C GLY A 114 -5.77 -2.37 -1.80
N TYR A 115 -4.58 -2.35 -1.18
CA TYR A 115 -3.32 -2.18 -1.92
C TYR A 115 -3.08 -3.32 -2.92
N LEU A 116 -3.30 -4.57 -2.52
CA LEU A 116 -3.11 -5.73 -3.40
C LEU A 116 -4.02 -5.66 -4.62
N VAL A 117 -5.29 -5.26 -4.47
CA VAL A 117 -6.20 -5.06 -5.61
C VAL A 117 -5.68 -4.00 -6.55
N MET A 118 -5.30 -2.82 -6.03
CA MET A 118 -4.77 -1.72 -6.83
C MET A 118 -3.51 -2.14 -7.60
N PHE A 119 -2.54 -2.75 -6.91
CA PHE A 119 -1.30 -3.19 -7.54
C PHE A 119 -1.50 -4.39 -8.47
N SER A 120 -2.53 -5.22 -8.27
CA SER A 120 -2.88 -6.28 -9.21
C SER A 120 -3.31 -5.72 -10.56
N ILE A 121 -4.10 -4.65 -10.58
CA ILE A 121 -4.50 -3.98 -11.84
C ILE A 121 -3.26 -3.51 -12.61
N ILE A 122 -2.32 -2.88 -11.92
CA ILE A 122 -1.04 -2.45 -12.52
C ILE A 122 -0.23 -3.67 -12.99
N GLY A 123 -0.17 -4.72 -12.18
CA GLY A 123 0.51 -5.97 -12.51
C GLY A 123 -0.05 -6.66 -13.76
N LEU A 124 -1.37 -6.61 -13.97
CA LEU A 124 -2.00 -7.14 -15.18
C LEU A 124 -1.57 -6.35 -16.42
N ILE A 125 -1.45 -5.01 -16.32
CA ILE A 125 -0.96 -4.16 -17.41
C ILE A 125 0.51 -4.49 -17.71
N VAL A 126 1.35 -4.58 -16.68
CA VAL A 126 2.78 -4.94 -16.82
C VAL A 126 2.93 -6.32 -17.47
N ALA A 127 2.18 -7.31 -16.99
CA ALA A 127 2.20 -8.66 -17.55
C ALA A 127 1.72 -8.70 -19.01
N ALA A 128 0.70 -7.92 -19.36
CA ALA A 128 0.20 -7.81 -20.72
C ALA A 128 1.24 -7.18 -21.66
N ALA A 129 1.95 -6.16 -21.20
CA ALA A 129 3.00 -5.48 -21.96
C ALA A 129 4.28 -6.30 -22.09
N MET A 130 4.64 -7.08 -21.07
CA MET A 130 5.91 -7.80 -21.03
C MET A 130 5.84 -9.26 -21.47
N LYS A 131 4.65 -9.85 -21.64
CA LYS A 131 4.49 -11.25 -22.08
C LYS A 131 5.23 -11.50 -23.40
N LYS A 132 5.93 -12.63 -23.48
CA LYS A 132 6.55 -13.12 -24.71
C LYS A 132 6.49 -14.65 -24.70
N LYS A 133 5.80 -15.22 -25.69
CA LYS A 133 5.75 -16.68 -25.87
C LYS A 133 6.99 -17.15 -26.63
N GLU A 134 7.48 -18.31 -26.27
CA GLU A 134 8.49 -19.04 -27.05
C GLU A 134 7.87 -19.40 -28.41
N PRO A 135 8.59 -19.19 -29.54
CA PRO A 135 8.07 -19.40 -30.89
C PRO A 135 7.75 -20.87 -31.19
#